data_AF-A0A9W7FIC9-F1
#
_entry.id   AF-A0A9W7FIC9-F1
#
_cell.length_a   1.000
_cell.length_b   1.000
_cell.length_c   1.000
_cell.angle_alpha   90.00
_cell.angle_beta   90.00
_cell.angle_gamma   90.00
#
_symmetry.space_group_name_H-M   'P 1'
#
loop_
_entity.id
_entity.type
_entity.pdbx_description
1 polymer ?
#
loop_
_entity_poly.entity_id
_entity_poly.type
_entity_poly.pdbx_seq_one_letter_code
_entity_poly.pdbx_strand_id
1 'polypeptide(L)'
;MQKRRKSTNSPATSTTFPQLNMEAQDSLISIDPKETPPTPEQIKAIAGNVYGFEGLDVERVKVKHFDPLVLEVDGFFSEEECDKYVAMSTGGISSPVVGNDDYSLEHRKSQTFHHRYSDAPELVGGALDILGLENTEGELGRFEEPQTVLYEDGDYFSWHLDALGMSGDEVRGGGGANSKCGQRVVTVLVYLNDVEEGGRTCFRDLKGCDVKPEKGKALLFFPSLGGIQGCPADVRTLHKGEEMGGGRKFIAQLWGRERGGYEPTAWEGEGGCVREGVEGLSILRSDQTPPAEFRRVLREITFYLGYEATAALNVRNVSVSTPTNTTANGKKLDDQIALIPIMRAGLGMVEPMLELLPNADVHHIGMYRSKDSLLPIQYYNKLPRDKSCDVAYVLDPMIATAGTITAVVAQLKKWGAKKIHIISVLASKAGLQKLQEVHPDVHVTVTEVDDILSKDGIIIPGLGDAGNRLYKTPTIDQDDDEKLLSPSKRKRTLSK
;
A
#
# COMPACT_ATOMS: atom_id res chain seq x y z
N MET A 1 42.77 47.07 16.66
CA MET A 1 41.77 46.78 17.72
C MET A 1 40.43 46.58 17.02
N GLN A 2 39.63 45.52 17.14
CA GLN A 2 39.53 44.43 18.11
C GLN A 2 39.04 43.13 17.40
N LYS A 3 39.66 42.04 17.84
CA LYS A 3 39.38 40.59 17.78
C LYS A 3 37.99 40.07 17.34
N ARG A 4 38.05 39.19 16.33
CA ARG A 4 37.48 37.81 16.21
C ARG A 4 36.42 37.38 17.25
N ARG A 5 35.29 36.87 16.74
CA ARG A 5 34.66 35.62 17.23
C ARG A 5 34.34 34.70 16.05
N LYS A 6 34.88 33.48 16.13
CA LYS A 6 34.65 32.34 15.24
C LYS A 6 33.20 31.87 15.42
N SER A 7 32.43 31.74 14.35
CA SER A 7 31.32 30.79 14.32
C SER A 7 31.89 29.45 13.87
N THR A 8 31.86 28.47 14.76
CA THR A 8 32.09 27.07 14.45
C THR A 8 30.91 26.59 13.60
N ASN A 9 31.12 26.47 12.28
CA ASN A 9 30.32 25.56 11.48
C ASN A 9 30.66 24.15 11.95
N SER A 10 29.77 23.52 12.71
CA SER A 10 29.69 22.06 12.69
C SER A 10 29.21 21.67 11.30
N PRO A 11 29.90 20.78 10.56
CA PRO A 11 29.37 20.27 9.31
C PRO A 11 28.13 19.44 9.63
N ALA A 12 27.08 19.62 8.84
CA ALA A 12 25.98 18.67 8.78
C ALA A 12 26.58 17.28 8.52
N THR A 13 26.37 16.36 9.46
CA THR A 13 26.68 14.94 9.30
C THR A 13 25.97 14.45 8.03
N SER A 14 26.75 14.12 6.99
CA SER A 14 26.18 13.61 5.74
C SER A 14 25.62 12.22 5.97
N THR A 15 24.33 12.07 5.70
CA THR A 15 23.57 10.82 5.67
C THR A 15 23.90 10.02 4.40
N THR A 16 25.15 9.61 4.26
CA THR A 16 25.65 8.81 3.13
C THR A 16 26.15 7.46 3.65
N PHE A 17 25.88 6.37 2.92
CA PHE A 17 26.62 5.12 3.09
C PHE A 17 28.13 5.45 3.06
N PRO A 18 28.96 4.85 3.94
CA PRO A 18 30.37 5.17 3.97
C PRO A 18 31.02 4.86 2.62
N GLN A 19 31.87 5.77 2.16
CA GLN A 19 32.59 5.61 0.91
C GLN A 19 33.72 4.59 1.07
N LEU A 20 33.83 3.72 0.05
CA LEU A 20 34.85 2.68 -0.08
C LEU A 20 36.27 3.24 0.13
N ASN A 21 37.04 2.65 1.03
CA ASN A 21 38.48 2.91 1.11
C ASN A 21 39.24 2.01 0.09
N MET A 22 39.65 2.59 -1.04
CA MET A 22 40.33 1.85 -2.12
C MET A 22 41.65 1.17 -1.67
N GLU A 23 42.36 1.69 -0.66
CA GLU A 23 43.62 1.09 -0.18
C GLU A 23 43.41 -0.22 0.59
N ALA A 24 42.22 -0.45 1.16
CA ALA A 24 41.88 -1.69 1.87
C ALA A 24 41.55 -2.84 0.90
N GLN A 25 41.02 -2.51 -0.29
CA GLN A 25 40.48 -3.46 -1.27
C GLN A 25 41.57 -4.39 -1.85
N ASP A 26 42.75 -3.84 -2.17
CA ASP A 26 43.87 -4.60 -2.77
C ASP A 26 44.40 -5.72 -1.87
N SER A 27 44.29 -5.57 -0.54
CA SER A 27 44.72 -6.58 0.44
C SER A 27 43.72 -7.72 0.65
N LEU A 28 42.45 -7.50 0.28
CA LEU A 28 41.33 -8.43 0.49
C LEU A 28 41.01 -9.23 -0.78
N ILE A 29 41.27 -8.67 -1.97
CA ILE A 29 41.10 -9.34 -3.28
C ILE A 29 42.06 -10.53 -3.46
N SER A 30 43.19 -10.59 -2.74
CA SER A 30 44.19 -11.66 -2.90
C SER A 30 43.84 -12.98 -2.19
N ILE A 31 42.67 -13.11 -1.56
CA ILE A 31 42.26 -14.31 -0.82
C ILE A 31 41.15 -15.01 -1.62
N ASP A 32 41.38 -16.25 -2.07
CA ASP A 32 40.31 -17.11 -2.57
C ASP A 32 39.55 -17.69 -1.37
N PRO A 33 38.27 -17.33 -1.15
CA PRO A 33 37.48 -17.81 -0.01
C PRO A 33 37.28 -19.32 0.01
N LYS A 34 37.58 -20.02 -1.09
CA LYS A 34 37.60 -21.49 -1.14
C LYS A 34 38.90 -22.12 -0.67
N GLU A 35 40.03 -21.41 -0.77
CA GLU A 35 41.34 -21.92 -0.36
C GLU A 35 41.64 -21.59 1.11
N THR A 36 41.12 -20.48 1.63
CA THR A 36 41.22 -20.14 3.05
C THR A 36 39.99 -19.32 3.49
N PRO A 37 39.17 -19.80 4.44
CA PRO A 37 38.03 -19.02 4.93
C PRO A 37 38.55 -17.75 5.63
N PRO A 38 37.96 -16.57 5.34
CA PRO A 38 38.39 -15.32 5.96
C PRO A 38 38.20 -15.36 7.48
N THR A 39 39.12 -14.77 8.22
CA THR A 39 38.96 -14.64 9.67
C THR A 39 37.82 -13.67 10.01
N PRO A 40 37.20 -13.80 11.19
CA PRO A 40 36.23 -12.82 11.70
C PRO A 40 36.68 -11.37 11.57
N GLU A 41 37.97 -11.06 11.78
CA GLU A 41 38.52 -9.72 11.60
C GLU A 41 38.54 -9.26 10.13
N GLN A 42 38.83 -10.16 9.19
CA GLN A 42 38.81 -9.87 7.75
C GLN A 42 37.40 -9.60 7.26
N ILE A 43 36.43 -10.42 7.71
CA ILE A 43 35.00 -10.21 7.42
C ILE A 43 34.55 -8.84 7.96
N LYS A 44 34.88 -8.51 9.21
CA LYS A 44 34.62 -7.18 9.80
C LYS A 44 35.31 -6.04 9.05
N ALA A 45 36.53 -6.24 8.55
CA ALA A 45 37.24 -5.23 7.78
C ALA A 45 36.59 -4.96 6.41
N ILE A 46 36.09 -5.99 5.72
CA ILE A 46 35.35 -5.83 4.45
C ILE A 46 34.00 -5.16 4.70
N ALA A 47 33.26 -5.70 5.67
CA ALA A 47 31.96 -5.21 6.10
C ALA A 47 32.04 -3.73 6.57
N GLY A 48 33.06 -3.41 7.37
CA GLY A 48 33.32 -2.06 7.87
C GLY A 48 33.84 -1.07 6.84
N ASN A 49 34.77 -1.45 5.94
CA ASN A 49 35.41 -0.51 5.01
C ASN A 49 34.66 -0.29 3.69
N VAL A 50 33.82 -1.24 3.27
CA VAL A 50 33.07 -1.15 2.01
C VAL A 50 31.66 -0.61 2.28
N TYR A 51 31.10 -0.85 3.47
CA TYR A 51 29.69 -0.55 3.74
C TYR A 51 29.37 -0.03 5.16
N GLY A 52 30.34 0.07 6.08
CA GLY A 52 30.12 0.68 7.41
C GLY A 52 29.61 -0.24 8.52
N PHE A 53 29.75 -1.55 8.34
CA PHE A 53 29.13 -2.55 9.21
C PHE A 53 29.99 -2.82 10.47
N GLU A 54 29.78 -2.08 11.56
CA GLU A 54 30.46 -2.35 12.84
C GLU A 54 29.81 -3.51 13.65
N GLY A 55 28.59 -3.95 13.29
CA GLY A 55 27.75 -4.88 14.07
C GLY A 55 27.61 -6.32 13.55
N LEU A 56 28.25 -6.71 12.43
CA LEU A 56 27.99 -8.00 11.78
C LEU A 56 28.32 -9.22 12.68
N ASP A 57 27.34 -10.11 12.89
CA ASP A 57 27.53 -11.41 13.55
C ASP A 57 28.27 -12.39 12.62
N VAL A 58 29.58 -12.25 12.61
CA VAL A 58 30.54 -13.02 11.80
C VAL A 58 30.48 -14.53 12.00
N GLU A 59 29.91 -15.05 13.08
CA GLU A 59 29.81 -16.50 13.31
C GLU A 59 28.76 -17.16 12.41
N ARG A 60 27.76 -16.38 11.97
CA ARG A 60 26.65 -16.86 11.13
C ARG A 60 26.82 -16.52 9.66
N VAL A 61 27.87 -15.76 9.31
CA VAL A 61 28.10 -15.24 7.97
C VAL A 61 29.26 -15.97 7.31
N LYS A 62 28.98 -16.54 6.13
CA LYS A 62 29.96 -17.18 5.27
C LYS A 62 30.15 -16.37 4.01
N VAL A 63 31.36 -15.86 3.81
CA VAL A 63 31.71 -15.13 2.59
C VAL A 63 31.97 -16.12 1.45
N LYS A 64 31.17 -16.04 0.40
CA LYS A 64 31.25 -16.89 -0.80
C LYS A 64 32.09 -16.23 -1.90
N HIS A 65 32.13 -14.90 -1.92
CA HIS A 65 32.91 -14.10 -2.85
C HIS A 65 33.23 -12.73 -2.25
N PHE A 66 34.38 -12.13 -2.58
CA PHE A 66 34.81 -10.84 -2.04
C PHE A 66 34.51 -9.64 -2.95
N ASP A 67 34.59 -9.81 -4.27
CA ASP A 67 34.31 -8.74 -5.25
C ASP A 67 33.69 -9.29 -6.55
N PRO A 68 32.37 -9.24 -6.75
CA PRO A 68 31.38 -8.62 -5.88
C PRO A 68 31.21 -9.44 -4.59
N LEU A 69 30.79 -8.78 -3.51
CA LEU A 69 30.55 -9.46 -2.25
C LEU A 69 29.34 -10.40 -2.39
N VAL A 70 29.50 -11.66 -1.97
CA VAL A 70 28.40 -12.63 -1.87
C VAL A 70 28.49 -13.29 -0.51
N LEU A 71 27.39 -13.22 0.25
CA LEU A 71 27.30 -13.73 1.61
C LEU A 71 26.22 -14.81 1.68
N GLU A 72 26.54 -15.88 2.39
CA GLU A 72 25.59 -16.88 2.86
C GLU A 72 25.44 -16.69 4.37
N VAL A 73 24.21 -16.64 4.87
CA VAL A 73 23.93 -16.38 6.28
C VAL A 73 23.05 -17.50 6.83
N ASP A 74 23.58 -18.22 7.81
CA ASP A 74 22.88 -19.34 8.43
C ASP A 74 21.91 -18.85 9.51
N GLY A 75 20.72 -19.48 9.55
CA GLY A 75 19.66 -19.20 10.51
C GLY A 75 19.08 -17.79 10.46
N PHE A 76 19.22 -17.08 9.33
CA PHE A 76 18.70 -15.71 9.13
C PHE A 76 17.25 -15.60 9.59
N PHE A 77 16.43 -16.58 9.23
CA PHE A 77 15.13 -16.83 9.85
C PHE A 77 15.16 -18.11 10.69
N SER A 78 14.44 -18.07 11.81
CA SER A 78 13.99 -19.25 12.54
C SER A 78 13.00 -20.07 11.70
N GLU A 79 12.77 -21.33 12.12
CA GLU A 79 11.78 -22.19 11.45
C GLU A 79 10.36 -21.60 11.51
N GLU A 80 10.00 -20.96 12.63
CA GLU A 80 8.70 -20.32 12.84
C GLU A 80 8.50 -19.10 11.93
N GLU A 81 9.53 -18.26 11.79
CA GLU A 81 9.52 -17.13 10.85
C GLU A 81 9.39 -17.62 9.41
N CYS A 82 10.10 -18.69 9.04
CA CYS A 82 9.94 -19.27 7.71
C CYS A 82 8.48 -19.72 7.46
N ASP A 83 7.88 -20.44 8.40
CA ASP A 83 6.51 -20.93 8.28
C ASP A 83 5.49 -19.78 8.23
N LYS A 84 5.72 -18.70 9.00
CA LYS A 84 4.93 -17.46 8.93
C LYS A 84 4.94 -16.89 7.51
N TYR A 85 6.11 -16.74 6.88
CA TYR A 85 6.21 -16.17 5.53
C TYR A 85 5.62 -17.09 4.46
N VAL A 86 5.73 -18.41 4.60
CA VAL A 86 5.04 -19.37 3.72
C VAL A 86 3.52 -19.26 3.87
N ALA A 87 3.00 -19.15 5.10
CA ALA A 87 1.57 -18.98 5.36
C ALA A 87 1.00 -17.67 4.77
N MET A 88 1.75 -16.56 4.89
CA MET A 88 1.37 -15.28 4.25
C MET A 88 1.24 -15.40 2.73
N SER A 89 1.98 -16.34 2.13
CA SER A 89 2.13 -16.53 0.68
C SER A 89 1.25 -17.64 0.10
N THR A 90 0.37 -18.24 0.90
CA THR A 90 -0.53 -19.34 0.48
C THR A 90 -2.02 -19.01 0.59
N GLY A 91 -2.38 -17.81 1.07
CA GLY A 91 -3.76 -17.33 1.23
C GLY A 91 -4.08 -16.00 0.52
N GLY A 92 -3.36 -15.62 -0.55
CA GLY A 92 -3.48 -14.32 -1.22
C GLY A 92 -3.54 -14.36 -2.75
N ILE A 93 -3.88 -13.22 -3.36
CA ILE A 93 -3.88 -13.01 -4.82
C ILE A 93 -2.43 -13.10 -5.33
N SER A 94 -2.18 -14.00 -6.28
CA SER A 94 -0.91 -14.12 -6.99
C SER A 94 -0.93 -13.27 -8.27
N SER A 95 0.20 -12.64 -8.60
CA SER A 95 0.43 -12.09 -9.93
C SER A 95 1.42 -12.98 -10.68
N PRO A 96 1.09 -13.47 -11.89
CA PRO A 96 2.12 -14.00 -12.79
C PRO A 96 2.96 -12.81 -13.27
N VAL A 97 4.20 -12.71 -12.78
CA VAL A 97 5.10 -11.62 -13.19
C VAL A 97 5.74 -11.99 -14.54
N VAL A 98 5.47 -11.19 -15.57
CA VAL A 98 6.18 -11.20 -16.85
C VAL A 98 7.09 -9.97 -16.89
N GLY A 99 8.35 -10.14 -16.46
CA GLY A 99 9.36 -9.09 -16.56
C GLY A 99 9.97 -9.06 -17.96
N ASN A 100 10.17 -7.87 -18.52
CA ASN A 100 10.73 -7.65 -19.85
C ASN A 100 12.04 -6.86 -19.66
N ASP A 101 13.15 -7.56 -19.48
CA ASP A 101 14.48 -6.94 -19.32
C ASP A 101 15.27 -7.17 -20.62
N ASP A 102 16.12 -6.20 -20.99
CA ASP A 102 16.92 -6.23 -22.24
C ASP A 102 17.86 -7.46 -22.36
N TYR A 103 18.01 -8.27 -21.31
CA TYR A 103 18.80 -9.51 -21.27
C TYR A 103 17.98 -10.80 -21.12
N SER A 104 16.67 -10.72 -20.85
CA SER A 104 15.81 -11.90 -20.63
C SER A 104 15.07 -12.28 -21.92
N LEU A 105 15.69 -13.15 -22.72
CA LEU A 105 15.02 -13.73 -23.90
C LEU A 105 14.04 -14.87 -23.55
N GLU A 106 13.93 -15.31 -22.28
CA GLU A 106 13.02 -16.39 -21.86
C GLU A 106 12.38 -16.17 -20.48
N HIS A 107 11.14 -16.67 -20.33
CA HIS A 107 10.15 -16.33 -19.31
C HIS A 107 10.41 -16.97 -17.93
N ARG A 108 9.98 -16.29 -16.87
CA ARG A 108 9.88 -16.81 -15.50
C ARG A 108 8.57 -17.58 -15.33
N LYS A 109 8.60 -18.77 -14.69
CA LYS A 109 7.41 -19.45 -14.17
C LYS A 109 7.53 -19.48 -12.65
N SER A 110 6.80 -18.60 -11.96
CA SER A 110 6.72 -18.59 -10.48
C SER A 110 5.65 -17.57 -10.07
N GLN A 111 5.15 -17.67 -8.84
CA GLN A 111 4.17 -16.74 -8.28
C GLN A 111 4.87 -15.80 -7.29
N THR A 112 4.57 -14.49 -7.33
CA THR A 112 5.11 -13.51 -6.39
C THR A 112 4.00 -12.91 -5.55
N PHE A 113 4.25 -12.76 -4.25
CA PHE A 113 3.37 -12.17 -3.24
C PHE A 113 4.09 -10.98 -2.62
N HIS A 114 3.49 -9.80 -2.66
CA HIS A 114 4.06 -8.58 -2.07
C HIS A 114 3.56 -8.43 -0.63
N HIS A 115 4.45 -8.02 0.27
CA HIS A 115 4.16 -7.80 1.69
C HIS A 115 4.41 -6.33 2.06
N ARG A 116 3.78 -5.88 3.13
CA ARG A 116 4.11 -4.60 3.79
C ARG A 116 5.36 -4.78 4.63
N TYR A 117 6.16 -3.74 4.87
CA TYR A 117 7.29 -3.82 5.81
C TYR A 117 6.79 -4.20 7.22
N SER A 118 5.60 -3.75 7.61
CA SER A 118 4.98 -4.11 8.89
C SER A 118 4.62 -5.59 9.04
N ASP A 119 4.37 -6.29 7.92
CA ASP A 119 4.04 -7.72 7.92
C ASP A 119 5.30 -8.59 7.85
N ALA A 120 6.38 -8.01 7.33
CA ALA A 120 7.69 -8.63 7.18
C ALA A 120 8.81 -7.92 7.99
N PRO A 121 8.60 -7.61 9.29
CA PRO A 121 9.58 -6.87 10.08
C PRO A 121 10.87 -7.67 10.29
N GLU A 122 10.81 -9.00 10.27
CA GLU A 122 11.97 -9.87 10.42
C GLU A 122 12.88 -9.81 9.18
N LEU A 123 12.32 -9.72 7.97
CA LEU A 123 13.11 -9.61 6.74
C LEU A 123 13.86 -8.28 6.68
N VAL A 124 13.15 -7.18 6.97
CA VAL A 124 13.72 -5.83 6.94
C VAL A 124 14.68 -5.63 8.10
N GLY A 125 14.29 -6.03 9.31
CA GLY A 125 15.12 -5.94 10.51
C GLY A 125 16.39 -6.77 10.38
N GLY A 126 16.30 -8.02 9.92
CA GLY A 126 17.47 -8.87 9.67
C GLY A 126 18.39 -8.31 8.58
N ALA A 127 17.82 -7.71 7.53
CA ALA A 127 18.62 -7.02 6.52
C ALA A 127 19.32 -5.78 7.10
N LEU A 128 18.63 -4.97 7.91
CA LEU A 128 19.20 -3.79 8.58
C LEU A 128 20.32 -4.18 9.56
N ASP A 129 20.15 -5.25 10.33
CA ASP A 129 21.15 -5.78 11.28
C ASP A 129 22.41 -6.24 10.54
N ILE A 130 22.25 -7.09 9.51
CA ILE A 130 23.39 -7.56 8.70
C ILE A 130 24.08 -6.43 7.94
N LEU A 131 23.32 -5.43 7.51
CA LEU A 131 23.84 -4.24 6.86
C LEU A 131 24.24 -3.14 7.86
N GLY A 132 24.23 -3.40 9.18
CA GLY A 132 24.64 -2.44 10.21
C GLY A 132 23.95 -1.06 10.12
N LEU A 133 22.71 -1.00 9.64
CA LEU A 133 21.95 0.24 9.37
C LEU A 133 21.01 0.65 10.53
N GLU A 134 21.19 0.07 11.71
CA GLU A 134 20.25 0.16 12.84
C GLU A 134 20.09 1.57 13.47
N ASN A 135 20.95 2.55 13.13
CA ASN A 135 21.03 3.86 13.81
C ASN A 135 20.71 5.08 12.91
N THR A 136 19.98 4.89 11.82
CA THR A 136 19.63 5.98 10.89
C THR A 136 18.12 6.19 10.80
N GLU A 137 17.64 7.42 11.06
CA GLU A 137 16.23 7.79 10.92
C GLU A 137 15.79 7.75 9.44
N GLY A 138 14.68 7.06 9.12
CA GLY A 138 14.05 7.11 7.78
C GLY A 138 14.41 5.97 6.80
N GLU A 139 14.98 4.88 7.28
CA GLU A 139 15.59 3.82 6.45
C GLU A 139 14.62 2.81 5.80
N LEU A 140 13.36 2.71 6.25
CA LEU A 140 12.35 1.84 5.62
C LEU A 140 12.18 2.17 4.13
N GLY A 141 12.20 3.46 3.79
CA GLY A 141 12.11 3.94 2.40
C GLY A 141 13.36 3.71 1.57
N ARG A 142 14.38 2.99 2.06
CA ARG A 142 15.51 2.53 1.25
C ARG A 142 15.32 1.12 0.71
N PHE A 143 14.54 0.28 1.37
CA PHE A 143 14.27 -1.04 0.84
C PHE A 143 13.10 -0.96 -0.12
N GLU A 144 13.08 -1.80 -1.14
CA GLU A 144 11.86 -2.07 -1.90
C GLU A 144 10.91 -2.93 -1.08
N GLU A 145 9.65 -2.98 -1.49
CA GLU A 145 8.62 -3.75 -0.78
C GLU A 145 9.02 -5.23 -0.68
N PRO A 146 8.93 -5.86 0.52
CA PRO A 146 9.26 -7.25 0.72
C PRO A 146 8.38 -8.15 -0.13
N GLN A 147 8.94 -9.23 -0.68
CA GLN A 147 8.18 -10.15 -1.50
C GLN A 147 8.45 -11.60 -1.10
N THR A 148 7.48 -12.48 -1.26
CA THR A 148 7.72 -13.93 -1.29
C THR A 148 7.47 -14.47 -2.68
N VAL A 149 8.37 -15.32 -3.15
CA VAL A 149 8.26 -16.03 -4.42
C VAL A 149 8.01 -17.51 -4.16
N LEU A 150 7.01 -18.08 -4.83
CA LEU A 150 6.74 -19.51 -4.90
C LEU A 150 7.16 -20.06 -6.27
N TYR A 151 8.02 -21.08 -6.26
CA TYR A 151 8.32 -21.95 -7.39
C TYR A 151 7.64 -23.31 -7.19
N GLU A 152 6.95 -23.81 -8.20
CA GLU A 152 6.41 -25.17 -8.28
C GLU A 152 7.34 -26.13 -9.05
N ASP A 153 6.93 -27.38 -9.21
CA ASP A 153 7.71 -28.37 -9.95
C ASP A 153 7.96 -27.96 -11.41
N GLY A 154 9.22 -28.04 -11.87
CA GLY A 154 9.65 -27.56 -13.18
C GLY A 154 9.69 -26.02 -13.34
N ASP A 155 9.39 -25.25 -12.30
CA ASP A 155 9.57 -23.80 -12.33
C ASP A 155 11.06 -23.42 -12.25
N TYR A 156 11.41 -22.33 -12.93
CA TYR A 156 12.76 -21.77 -12.95
C TYR A 156 12.70 -20.24 -13.12
N PHE A 157 13.83 -19.59 -12.87
CA PHE A 157 14.01 -18.18 -13.24
C PHE A 157 15.24 -18.08 -14.15
N SER A 158 15.05 -17.58 -15.36
CA SER A 158 16.12 -17.42 -16.35
C SER A 158 17.22 -16.48 -15.85
N TRP A 159 18.35 -16.46 -16.56
CA TRP A 159 19.47 -15.58 -16.24
C TRP A 159 19.04 -14.11 -16.25
N HIS A 160 19.24 -13.41 -15.13
CA HIS A 160 18.86 -12.01 -14.96
C HIS A 160 19.81 -11.27 -14.02
N LEU A 161 19.74 -9.95 -14.07
CA LEU A 161 20.40 -9.04 -13.14
C LEU A 161 19.34 -8.37 -12.29
N ASP A 162 19.61 -8.24 -11.00
CA ASP A 162 18.74 -7.47 -10.12
C ASP A 162 18.93 -5.97 -10.27
N ALA A 163 20.09 -5.53 -10.75
CA ALA A 163 20.34 -4.12 -11.02
C ALA A 163 19.45 -3.60 -12.15
N LEU A 164 18.92 -2.39 -11.96
CA LEU A 164 18.15 -1.67 -12.96
C LEU A 164 19.01 -1.32 -14.19
N GLY A 165 18.43 -1.47 -15.38
CA GLY A 165 19.07 -1.14 -16.64
C GLY A 165 19.40 0.36 -16.79
N MET A 166 20.53 0.68 -17.44
CA MET A 166 20.99 2.07 -17.66
C MET A 166 20.09 2.90 -18.61
N SER A 167 19.16 2.24 -19.30
CA SER A 167 18.16 2.84 -20.20
C SER A 167 16.88 3.28 -19.48
N GLY A 168 16.61 2.79 -18.26
CA GLY A 168 15.39 3.10 -17.52
C GLY A 168 15.35 4.55 -17.03
N ASP A 169 14.20 5.20 -17.18
CA ASP A 169 13.92 6.53 -16.60
C ASP A 169 14.19 6.55 -15.08
N GLU A 170 14.09 5.39 -14.42
CA GLU A 170 14.34 5.19 -12.99
C GLU A 170 15.79 5.44 -12.54
N VAL A 171 16.79 5.10 -13.36
CA VAL A 171 18.22 5.33 -13.03
C VAL A 171 18.64 6.76 -13.39
N ARG A 172 17.97 7.36 -14.38
CA ARG A 172 18.30 8.70 -14.92
C ARG A 172 17.60 9.86 -14.22
N GLY A 173 16.82 9.59 -13.16
CA GLY A 173 16.05 10.60 -12.44
C GLY A 173 14.87 11.18 -13.24
N GLY A 174 14.35 10.40 -14.20
CA GLY A 174 13.22 10.79 -15.05
C GLY A 174 11.88 10.54 -14.36
N GLY A 175 11.16 11.62 -14.09
CA GLY A 175 9.68 11.74 -14.03
C GLY A 175 8.87 10.95 -12.99
N GLY A 176 9.19 9.70 -12.67
CA GLY A 176 8.44 8.84 -11.75
C GLY A 176 8.84 9.03 -10.28
N ALA A 177 7.91 8.77 -9.35
CA ALA A 177 8.15 8.95 -7.90
C ALA A 177 9.40 8.20 -7.40
N ASN A 178 9.58 6.96 -7.86
CA ASN A 178 10.69 6.08 -7.45
C ASN A 178 12.00 6.29 -8.22
N SER A 179 12.01 7.10 -9.30
CA SER A 179 13.24 7.41 -10.08
C SER A 179 14.32 8.14 -9.28
N LYS A 180 13.95 8.67 -8.10
CA LYS A 180 14.86 9.36 -7.21
C LYS A 180 15.68 8.40 -6.32
N CYS A 181 15.27 7.13 -6.20
CA CYS A 181 15.88 6.15 -5.30
C CYS A 181 17.21 5.56 -5.81
N GLY A 182 17.52 5.72 -7.10
CA GLY A 182 18.77 5.24 -7.69
C GLY A 182 18.82 3.73 -7.89
N GLN A 183 20.03 3.16 -7.94
CA GLN A 183 20.25 1.75 -8.26
C GLN A 183 19.89 0.81 -7.09
N ARG A 184 19.62 -0.47 -7.37
CA ARG A 184 19.63 -1.54 -6.36
C ARG A 184 21.06 -1.86 -5.97
N VAL A 185 21.40 -1.64 -4.71
CA VAL A 185 22.76 -1.81 -4.18
C VAL A 185 22.94 -3.17 -3.50
N VAL A 186 21.86 -3.76 -2.98
CA VAL A 186 21.87 -5.07 -2.32
C VAL A 186 20.61 -5.86 -2.64
N THR A 187 20.77 -7.17 -2.81
CA THR A 187 19.70 -8.17 -2.85
C THR A 187 19.84 -9.09 -1.64
N VAL A 188 18.73 -9.36 -0.97
CA VAL A 188 18.61 -10.36 0.09
C VAL A 188 17.58 -11.40 -0.34
N LEU A 189 17.98 -12.68 -0.37
CA LEU A 189 17.11 -13.83 -0.64
C LEU A 189 17.14 -14.76 0.56
N VAL A 190 15.99 -15.06 1.16
CA VAL A 190 15.86 -15.99 2.30
C VAL A 190 15.05 -17.20 1.87
N TYR A 191 15.62 -18.39 2.02
CA TYR A 191 14.93 -19.64 1.67
C TYR A 191 14.02 -20.06 2.81
N LEU A 192 12.73 -20.19 2.54
CA LEU A 192 11.71 -20.42 3.58
C LEU A 192 11.39 -21.92 3.78
N ASN A 193 11.96 -22.80 2.96
CA ASN A 193 11.87 -24.24 3.11
C ASN A 193 13.04 -24.95 2.44
N ASP A 194 13.29 -26.19 2.86
CA ASP A 194 14.27 -27.06 2.23
C ASP A 194 13.78 -27.56 0.86
N VAL A 195 14.71 -27.71 -0.08
CA VAL A 195 14.46 -28.30 -1.39
C VAL A 195 15.39 -29.51 -1.58
N GLU A 196 14.81 -30.66 -1.90
CA GLU A 196 15.57 -31.90 -2.05
C GLU A 196 16.42 -31.91 -3.33
N GLU A 197 15.81 -31.58 -4.48
CA GLU A 197 16.42 -31.63 -5.81
C GLU A 197 16.19 -30.33 -6.61
N GLY A 198 17.25 -29.84 -7.26
CA GLY A 198 17.22 -28.60 -8.05
C GLY A 198 17.06 -27.33 -7.21
N GLY A 199 16.53 -26.28 -7.83
CA GLY A 199 16.13 -25.05 -7.13
C GLY A 199 17.26 -24.20 -6.57
N ARG A 200 18.53 -24.45 -6.90
CA ARG A 200 19.65 -23.58 -6.47
C ARG A 200 19.55 -22.17 -7.04
N THR A 201 20.13 -21.22 -6.34
CA THR A 201 20.45 -19.92 -6.93
C THR A 201 21.87 -20.02 -7.49
N CYS A 202 22.00 -19.91 -8.81
CA CYS A 202 23.27 -20.11 -9.52
C CYS A 202 23.80 -18.81 -10.09
N PHE A 203 25.12 -18.60 -10.00
CA PHE A 203 25.79 -17.44 -10.61
C PHE A 203 26.57 -17.88 -11.85
N ARG A 204 26.48 -17.11 -12.94
CA ARG A 204 27.12 -17.49 -14.21
C ARG A 204 28.64 -17.43 -14.09
N ASP A 205 29.12 -16.31 -13.56
CA ASP A 205 30.55 -15.95 -13.59
C ASP A 205 31.24 -16.15 -12.23
N LEU A 206 30.47 -16.24 -11.14
CA LEU A 206 30.98 -16.43 -9.76
C LEU A 206 31.01 -17.92 -9.38
N LYS A 207 32.02 -18.64 -9.87
CA LYS A 207 32.14 -20.09 -9.67
C LYS A 207 32.08 -20.47 -8.19
N GLY A 208 31.22 -21.41 -7.81
CA GLY A 208 31.08 -21.94 -6.44
C GLY A 208 30.38 -21.00 -5.46
N CYS A 209 29.79 -19.92 -5.96
CA CYS A 209 28.89 -19.07 -5.19
C CYS A 209 27.45 -19.58 -5.17
N ASP A 210 27.15 -20.65 -5.93
CA ASP A 210 25.84 -21.27 -5.93
C ASP A 210 25.40 -21.66 -4.51
N VAL A 211 24.13 -21.41 -4.22
CA VAL A 211 23.52 -21.66 -2.90
C VAL A 211 22.32 -22.58 -3.06
N LYS A 212 22.31 -23.65 -2.25
CA LYS A 212 21.17 -24.57 -2.15
C LYS A 212 20.11 -23.97 -1.22
N PRO A 213 18.81 -24.12 -1.52
CA PRO A 213 17.75 -23.74 -0.60
C PRO A 213 17.79 -24.62 0.64
N GLU A 214 17.97 -23.98 1.79
CA GLU A 214 17.93 -24.58 3.12
C GLU A 214 17.08 -23.66 4.00
N LYS A 215 16.11 -24.21 4.73
CA LYS A 215 15.14 -23.42 5.50
C LYS A 215 15.86 -22.49 6.47
N GLY A 216 15.53 -21.20 6.41
CA GLY A 216 16.09 -20.16 7.28
C GLY A 216 17.42 -19.57 6.79
N LYS A 217 18.04 -20.11 5.74
CA LYS A 217 19.28 -19.59 5.16
C LYS A 217 19.01 -18.36 4.30
N ALA A 218 19.87 -17.35 4.38
CA ALA A 218 19.86 -16.21 3.48
C ALA A 218 21.08 -16.16 2.56
N LEU A 219 20.87 -15.61 1.38
CA LEU A 219 21.88 -15.26 0.38
C LEU A 219 21.80 -13.76 0.12
N LEU A 220 22.91 -13.05 0.33
CA LEU A 220 23.03 -11.63 0.03
C LEU A 220 24.09 -11.42 -1.05
N PHE A 221 23.79 -10.55 -2.01
CA PHE A 221 24.76 -10.11 -3.02
C PHE A 221 24.46 -8.69 -3.48
N PHE A 222 25.44 -8.04 -4.12
CA PHE A 222 25.41 -6.62 -4.41
C PHE A 222 25.41 -6.39 -5.94
N PRO A 223 24.23 -6.13 -6.55
CA PRO A 223 24.09 -6.15 -8.00
C PRO A 223 24.60 -4.89 -8.72
N SER A 224 24.84 -3.79 -8.01
CA SER A 224 25.70 -2.69 -8.51
C SER A 224 27.16 -2.98 -8.16
N LEU A 225 28.14 -2.50 -8.93
CA LEU A 225 29.58 -2.73 -8.72
C LEU A 225 30.00 -2.61 -7.24
N GLY A 226 30.09 -3.75 -6.53
CA GLY A 226 30.37 -3.79 -5.08
C GLY A 226 29.44 -2.95 -4.20
N GLY A 227 28.16 -2.82 -4.56
CA GLY A 227 27.16 -2.02 -3.84
C GLY A 227 27.47 -0.51 -3.80
N ILE A 228 28.38 -0.04 -4.66
CA ILE A 228 28.82 1.35 -4.70
C ILE A 228 27.73 2.23 -5.30
N GLN A 229 27.35 3.26 -4.56
CA GLN A 229 26.38 4.27 -4.98
C GLN A 229 26.83 4.98 -6.27
N GLY A 230 25.91 5.06 -7.25
CA GLY A 230 26.15 5.71 -8.54
C GLY A 230 26.90 4.85 -9.57
N CYS A 231 27.25 3.60 -9.23
CA CYS A 231 27.89 2.68 -10.17
C CYS A 231 26.87 1.89 -11.03
N PRO A 232 27.27 1.45 -12.23
CA PRO A 232 26.44 0.60 -13.08
C PRO A 232 26.25 -0.81 -12.49
N ALA A 233 25.37 -1.59 -13.12
CA ALA A 233 25.17 -3.01 -12.83
C ALA A 233 26.49 -3.79 -12.92
N ASP A 234 26.74 -4.67 -11.93
CA ASP A 234 27.83 -5.63 -11.97
C ASP A 234 27.36 -6.89 -12.72
N VAL A 235 27.75 -7.02 -13.98
CA VAL A 235 27.36 -8.17 -14.81
C VAL A 235 27.82 -9.52 -14.25
N ARG A 236 28.80 -9.53 -13.32
CA ARG A 236 29.27 -10.75 -12.65
C ARG A 236 28.21 -11.32 -11.71
N THR A 237 27.28 -10.51 -11.20
CA THR A 237 26.15 -10.97 -10.36
C THR A 237 24.98 -11.53 -11.18
N LEU A 238 25.17 -11.79 -12.48
CA LEU A 238 24.16 -12.45 -13.30
C LEU A 238 23.86 -13.84 -12.71
N HIS A 239 22.61 -14.04 -12.33
CA HIS A 239 22.19 -15.23 -11.61
C HIS A 239 20.86 -15.77 -12.16
N LYS A 240 20.54 -17.00 -11.77
CA LYS A 240 19.32 -17.69 -12.16
C LYS A 240 18.78 -18.54 -11.00
N GLY A 241 17.49 -18.83 -11.04
CA GLY A 241 16.90 -19.94 -10.29
C GLY A 241 17.03 -21.21 -11.12
N GLU A 242 17.80 -22.19 -10.64
CA GLU A 242 17.82 -23.54 -11.20
C GLU A 242 16.41 -24.15 -11.20
N GLU A 243 16.12 -24.95 -12.21
CA GLU A 243 14.85 -25.65 -12.35
C GLU A 243 14.59 -26.53 -11.12
N MET A 244 13.35 -26.51 -10.64
CA MET A 244 12.90 -27.35 -9.54
C MET A 244 12.81 -28.82 -9.98
N GLY A 245 13.46 -29.73 -9.25
CA GLY A 245 13.37 -31.17 -9.48
C GLY A 245 12.25 -31.87 -8.70
N GLY A 246 11.30 -31.11 -8.16
CA GLY A 246 10.17 -31.61 -7.38
C GLY A 246 9.79 -30.71 -6.20
N GLY A 247 8.52 -30.78 -5.77
CA GLY A 247 8.03 -30.07 -4.59
C GLY A 247 7.75 -28.59 -4.82
N ARG A 248 7.93 -27.78 -3.78
CA ARG A 248 7.75 -26.32 -3.81
C ARG A 248 8.94 -25.64 -3.18
N LYS A 249 9.30 -24.46 -3.68
CA LYS A 249 10.33 -23.59 -3.08
C LYS A 249 9.76 -22.21 -2.83
N PHE A 250 9.90 -21.73 -1.62
CA PHE A 250 9.53 -20.39 -1.20
C PHE A 250 10.79 -19.57 -0.90
N ILE A 251 10.86 -18.36 -1.43
CA ILE A 251 11.93 -17.39 -1.17
C ILE A 251 11.31 -16.09 -0.70
N ALA A 252 11.68 -15.57 0.47
CA ALA A 252 11.46 -14.17 0.79
C ALA A 252 12.59 -13.34 0.18
N GLN A 253 12.27 -12.27 -0.53
CA GLN A 253 13.24 -11.43 -1.22
C GLN A 253 13.05 -9.96 -0.85
N LEU A 254 14.16 -9.24 -0.77
CA LEU A 254 14.23 -7.82 -0.45
C LEU A 254 15.35 -7.17 -1.25
N TRP A 255 15.09 -5.99 -1.82
CA TRP A 255 16.12 -5.19 -2.49
C TRP A 255 16.36 -3.90 -1.75
N GLY A 256 17.62 -3.50 -1.59
CA GLY A 256 17.99 -2.18 -1.05
C GLY A 256 18.34 -1.20 -2.17
N ARG A 257 17.81 0.00 -2.08
CA ARG A 257 18.07 1.14 -2.97
C ARG A 257 19.22 2.00 -2.48
N GLU A 258 19.89 2.62 -3.43
CA GLU A 258 20.99 3.56 -3.21
C GLU A 258 20.58 4.75 -2.33
N ARG A 259 19.37 5.28 -2.52
CA ARG A 259 18.81 6.43 -1.82
C ARG A 259 17.42 6.11 -1.29
N GLY A 260 17.08 6.70 -0.13
CA GLY A 260 15.75 6.60 0.45
C GLY A 260 14.68 7.35 -0.34
N GLY A 261 13.43 7.15 0.05
CA GLY A 261 12.25 7.71 -0.62
C GLY A 261 11.61 6.77 -1.63
N TYR A 262 11.89 5.47 -1.54
CA TYR A 262 11.09 4.44 -2.20
C TYR A 262 9.67 4.53 -1.66
N GLU A 263 8.73 4.71 -2.57
CA GLU A 263 7.29 4.66 -2.31
C GLU A 263 6.83 3.24 -2.63
N PRO A 264 6.49 2.42 -1.62
CA PRO A 264 5.97 1.08 -1.82
C PRO A 264 4.68 1.11 -2.61
N THR A 265 4.48 0.11 -3.46
CA THR A 265 3.19 -0.08 -4.12
C THR A 265 2.22 -0.80 -3.19
N ALA A 266 2.74 -1.60 -2.26
CA ALA A 266 2.02 -2.14 -1.11
C ALA A 266 1.88 -1.08 0.01
N TRP A 267 0.67 -0.57 0.22
CA TRP A 267 0.34 0.50 1.17
C TRP A 267 0.75 0.22 2.63
N GLU A 268 1.49 1.15 3.23
CA GLU A 268 2.17 1.11 4.54
C GLU A 268 1.41 1.79 5.69
N GLY A 269 0.09 1.57 5.78
CA GLY A 269 -0.71 2.07 6.90
C GLY A 269 -0.80 1.07 8.05
N GLU A 270 -0.53 1.53 9.29
CA GLU A 270 -0.78 0.78 10.52
C GLU A 270 -2.26 0.31 10.60
N GLY A 271 -2.44 -0.98 10.93
CA GLY A 271 -3.69 -1.49 11.50
C GLY A 271 -4.86 -1.64 10.53
N GLY A 272 -4.94 -2.80 9.89
CA GLY A 272 -6.19 -3.33 9.32
C GLY A 272 -6.59 -2.74 7.96
N CYS A 273 -6.88 -3.65 7.03
CA CYS A 273 -7.68 -3.40 5.82
C CYS A 273 -7.04 -2.55 4.69
N VAL A 274 -6.38 -3.25 3.75
CA VAL A 274 -6.48 -2.92 2.31
C VAL A 274 -6.78 -4.18 1.46
N ARG A 275 -7.09 -5.33 2.08
CA ARG A 275 -7.79 -6.42 1.36
C ARG A 275 -9.30 -6.16 1.26
N GLU A 276 -9.94 -5.42 2.18
CA GLU A 276 -11.38 -5.13 2.06
C GLU A 276 -11.71 -3.96 1.10
N GLY A 277 -10.75 -3.28 0.48
CA GLY A 277 -11.07 -2.36 -0.62
C GLY A 277 -11.51 -3.12 -1.87
N VAL A 278 -10.68 -4.08 -2.30
CA VAL A 278 -10.88 -4.91 -3.51
C VAL A 278 -11.70 -6.17 -3.22
N GLU A 279 -11.48 -6.87 -2.10
CA GLU A 279 -12.39 -7.93 -1.63
C GLU A 279 -13.71 -7.33 -1.15
N GLY A 280 -13.69 -6.20 -0.44
CA GLY A 280 -14.94 -5.63 0.07
C GLY A 280 -15.80 -5.09 -1.05
N LEU A 281 -15.23 -4.48 -2.10
CA LEU A 281 -16.03 -4.21 -3.29
C LEU A 281 -16.55 -5.51 -3.90
N SER A 282 -15.74 -6.57 -4.01
CA SER A 282 -16.20 -7.87 -4.51
C SER A 282 -17.34 -8.47 -3.67
N ILE A 283 -17.28 -8.36 -2.34
CA ILE A 283 -18.32 -8.75 -1.38
C ILE A 283 -19.57 -7.87 -1.57
N LEU A 284 -19.40 -6.56 -1.71
CA LEU A 284 -20.50 -5.66 -2.01
C LEU A 284 -21.09 -5.93 -3.39
N ARG A 285 -20.35 -6.45 -4.37
CA ARG A 285 -20.87 -6.80 -5.70
C ARG A 285 -21.59 -8.14 -5.73
N SER A 286 -21.10 -9.12 -4.97
CA SER A 286 -21.66 -10.48 -4.93
C SER A 286 -23.14 -10.47 -4.51
N ASP A 287 -24.00 -11.09 -5.31
CA ASP A 287 -25.43 -11.23 -5.00
C ASP A 287 -25.70 -12.21 -3.84
N GLN A 288 -24.71 -13.04 -3.48
CA GLN A 288 -24.77 -13.99 -2.37
C GLN A 288 -24.52 -13.34 -1.01
N THR A 289 -24.00 -12.11 -0.96
CA THR A 289 -23.61 -11.48 0.31
C THR A 289 -24.84 -11.07 1.14
N PRO A 290 -24.97 -11.60 2.38
CA PRO A 290 -26.11 -11.32 3.23
C PRO A 290 -26.09 -9.87 3.78
N PRO A 291 -27.25 -9.29 4.16
CA PRO A 291 -27.34 -7.90 4.61
C PRO A 291 -26.42 -7.52 5.79
N ALA A 292 -26.15 -8.47 6.70
CA ALA A 292 -25.26 -8.23 7.84
C ALA A 292 -23.81 -7.99 7.39
N GLU A 293 -23.33 -8.82 6.47
CA GLU A 293 -21.99 -8.70 5.89
C GLU A 293 -21.89 -7.49 4.97
N PHE A 294 -22.94 -7.22 4.17
CA PHE A 294 -22.99 -6.01 3.35
C PHE A 294 -22.86 -4.73 4.20
N ARG A 295 -23.56 -4.66 5.35
CA ARG A 295 -23.43 -3.53 6.30
C ARG A 295 -22.02 -3.42 6.89
N ARG A 296 -21.42 -4.55 7.27
CA ARG A 296 -20.06 -4.59 7.82
C ARG A 296 -19.05 -4.01 6.83
N VAL A 297 -19.06 -4.52 5.60
CA VAL A 297 -18.13 -4.10 4.55
C VAL A 297 -18.38 -2.68 4.08
N LEU A 298 -19.65 -2.24 3.95
CA LEU A 298 -19.95 -0.84 3.66
C LEU A 298 -19.39 0.08 4.75
N ARG A 299 -19.49 -0.32 6.03
CA ARG A 299 -18.95 0.46 7.15
C ARG A 299 -17.43 0.61 7.04
N GLU A 300 -16.72 -0.48 6.76
CA GLU A 300 -15.27 -0.50 6.59
C GLU A 300 -14.81 0.38 5.44
N ILE A 301 -15.36 0.19 4.24
CA ILE A 301 -15.01 1.01 3.06
C ILE A 301 -15.31 2.50 3.33
N THR A 302 -16.44 2.81 3.97
CA THR A 302 -16.78 4.19 4.32
C THR A 302 -15.76 4.82 5.24
N PHE A 303 -15.21 4.08 6.21
CA PHE A 303 -14.19 4.59 7.11
C PHE A 303 -12.92 4.99 6.33
N TYR A 304 -12.44 4.17 5.39
CA TYR A 304 -11.27 4.52 4.58
C TYR A 304 -11.52 5.69 3.64
N LEU A 305 -12.68 5.72 2.96
CA LEU A 305 -13.05 6.85 2.12
C LEU A 305 -13.19 8.14 2.94
N GLY A 306 -13.70 8.04 4.17
CA GLY A 306 -13.79 9.14 5.13
C GLY A 306 -12.41 9.66 5.51
N TYR A 307 -11.48 8.76 5.86
CA TYR A 307 -10.09 9.12 6.18
C TYR A 307 -9.46 9.96 5.07
N GLU A 308 -9.52 9.47 3.83
CA GLU A 308 -9.02 10.19 2.65
C GLU A 308 -9.74 11.53 2.43
N ALA A 309 -11.07 11.54 2.52
CA ALA A 309 -11.86 12.76 2.31
C ALA A 309 -11.54 13.86 3.33
N THR A 310 -11.10 13.49 4.53
CA THR A 310 -10.77 14.43 5.61
C THR A 310 -9.38 15.05 5.55
N ALA A 311 -8.52 14.62 4.63
CA ALA A 311 -7.14 15.10 4.52
C ALA A 311 -7.02 16.62 4.26
N ALA A 312 -8.04 17.23 3.63
CA ALA A 312 -8.07 18.66 3.29
C ALA A 312 -8.75 19.56 4.33
N LEU A 313 -9.08 19.03 5.52
CA LEU A 313 -9.70 19.80 6.59
C LEU A 313 -8.73 20.81 7.22
N ASN A 314 -9.26 21.97 7.58
CA ASN A 314 -8.50 23.03 8.22
C ASN A 314 -8.21 22.69 9.68
N VAL A 315 -6.99 22.98 10.10
CA VAL A 315 -6.53 22.80 11.47
C VAL A 315 -5.91 24.09 11.98
N ARG A 316 -6.09 24.36 13.27
CA ARG A 316 -5.42 25.44 13.99
C ARG A 316 -4.39 24.91 14.96
N ASN A 317 -3.30 25.65 15.13
CA ASN A 317 -2.28 25.32 16.12
C ASN A 317 -2.82 25.55 17.53
N VAL A 318 -2.51 24.62 18.43
CA VAL A 318 -2.84 24.70 19.86
C VAL A 318 -1.62 24.35 20.67
N SER A 319 -1.47 24.99 21.82
CA SER A 319 -0.41 24.70 22.79
C SER A 319 -0.98 23.79 23.87
N VAL A 320 -0.35 22.64 24.14
CA VAL A 320 -0.80 21.68 25.14
C VAL A 320 0.26 21.47 26.22
N SER A 321 -0.17 21.37 27.47
CA SER A 321 0.69 20.99 28.59
C SER A 321 0.81 19.47 28.63
N THR A 322 2.04 18.95 28.70
CA THR A 322 2.30 17.51 28.76
C THR A 322 2.47 17.04 30.22
N PRO A 323 2.34 15.73 30.51
CA PRO A 323 2.61 15.17 31.84
C PRO A 323 4.05 15.41 32.35
N THR A 324 4.97 15.81 31.47
CA THR A 324 6.37 16.13 31.84
C THR A 324 6.54 17.59 32.28
N ASN A 325 5.45 18.34 32.48
CA ASN A 325 5.44 19.78 32.77
C ASN A 325 6.10 20.62 31.66
N THR A 326 6.08 20.13 30.42
CA THR A 326 6.55 20.86 29.24
C THR A 326 5.39 21.23 28.33
N THR A 327 5.60 22.22 27.47
CA THR A 327 4.63 22.64 26.47
C THR A 327 4.94 21.97 25.13
N ALA A 328 3.95 21.32 24.53
CA ALA A 328 4.04 20.76 23.19
C ALA A 328 3.11 21.52 22.24
N ASN A 329 3.53 21.62 20.97
CA ASN A 329 2.69 22.14 19.90
C ASN A 329 1.81 21.01 19.37
N GLY A 330 0.51 21.25 19.30
CA GLY A 330 -0.48 20.36 18.71
C GLY A 330 -1.32 21.07 17.66
N LYS A 331 -2.22 20.30 17.04
CA LYS A 331 -3.21 20.81 16.08
C LYS A 331 -4.60 20.39 16.53
N LYS A 332 -5.58 21.27 16.28
CA LYS A 332 -7.00 20.99 16.51
C LYS A 332 -7.78 21.32 15.24
N LEU A 333 -8.73 20.46 14.89
CA LEU A 333 -9.68 20.71 13.80
C LEU A 333 -10.42 22.04 14.04
N ASP A 334 -10.52 22.85 12.99
CA ASP A 334 -11.12 24.19 13.05
C ASP A 334 -12.44 24.30 12.25
N ASP A 335 -12.68 23.42 11.28
CA ASP A 335 -13.90 23.43 10.47
C ASP A 335 -15.13 22.93 11.25
N GLN A 336 -16.29 23.58 11.02
CA GLN A 336 -17.59 23.02 11.38
C GLN A 336 -18.06 22.04 10.31
N ILE A 337 -18.19 20.76 10.68
CA ILE A 337 -18.48 19.68 9.74
C ILE A 337 -19.92 19.19 9.88
N ALA A 338 -20.59 18.99 8.75
CA ALA A 338 -21.89 18.32 8.70
C ALA A 338 -21.84 17.05 7.84
N LEU A 339 -22.43 15.95 8.35
CA LEU A 339 -22.66 14.71 7.62
C LEU A 339 -24.09 14.68 7.06
N ILE A 340 -24.21 14.48 5.76
CA ILE A 340 -25.48 14.55 5.02
C ILE A 340 -25.79 13.19 4.37
N PRO A 341 -26.34 12.21 5.11
CA PRO A 341 -26.78 10.96 4.52
C PRO A 341 -28.00 11.16 3.62
N ILE A 342 -27.90 10.69 2.38
CA ILE A 342 -29.04 10.58 1.47
C ILE A 342 -29.79 9.30 1.82
N MET A 343 -30.99 9.44 2.39
CA MET A 343 -31.78 8.30 2.80
C MET A 343 -32.36 7.56 1.59
N ARG A 344 -32.39 6.22 1.59
CA ARG A 344 -32.09 5.33 2.74
C ARG A 344 -30.63 4.87 2.81
N ALA A 345 -29.97 4.66 1.68
CA ALA A 345 -28.69 3.94 1.62
C ALA A 345 -27.54 4.67 2.35
N GLY A 346 -27.51 6.00 2.33
CA GLY A 346 -26.50 6.82 3.02
C GLY A 346 -26.48 6.65 4.54
N LEU A 347 -27.53 6.12 5.16
CA LEU A 347 -27.57 5.86 6.60
C LEU A 347 -26.52 4.82 7.03
N GLY A 348 -26.18 3.86 6.17
CA GLY A 348 -25.14 2.86 6.46
C GLY A 348 -23.73 3.45 6.59
N MET A 349 -23.54 4.71 6.19
CA MET A 349 -22.25 5.41 6.16
C MET A 349 -22.07 6.40 7.32
N VAL A 350 -23.10 6.62 8.15
CA VAL A 350 -23.07 7.68 9.19
C VAL A 350 -22.17 7.30 10.36
N GLU A 351 -22.38 6.13 10.95
CA GLU A 351 -21.59 5.63 12.09
C GLU A 351 -20.07 5.65 11.83
N PRO A 352 -19.54 5.07 10.72
CA PRO A 352 -18.09 5.09 10.47
C PRO A 352 -17.54 6.50 10.27
N MET A 353 -18.34 7.43 9.71
CA MET A 353 -17.94 8.83 9.60
C MET A 353 -17.94 9.54 10.97
N LEU A 354 -18.85 9.20 11.87
CA LEU A 354 -18.86 9.71 13.24
C LEU A 354 -17.71 9.15 14.08
N GLU A 355 -17.23 7.94 13.79
CA GLU A 355 -16.02 7.41 14.41
C GLU A 355 -14.78 8.25 14.06
N LEU A 356 -14.68 8.73 12.82
CA LEU A 356 -13.61 9.65 12.39
C LEU A 356 -13.83 11.08 12.89
N LEU A 357 -15.07 11.56 12.84
CA LEU A 357 -15.45 12.94 13.13
C LEU A 357 -16.53 12.98 14.21
N PRO A 358 -16.19 12.68 15.48
CA PRO A 358 -17.17 12.49 16.55
C PRO A 358 -17.97 13.75 16.91
N ASN A 359 -17.51 14.92 16.47
CA ASN A 359 -18.17 16.21 16.73
C ASN A 359 -18.95 16.73 15.51
N ALA A 360 -19.08 15.96 14.43
CA ALA A 360 -19.82 16.40 13.24
C ALA A 360 -21.34 16.42 13.49
N ASP A 361 -22.01 17.43 12.96
CA ASP A 361 -23.48 17.54 12.98
C ASP A 361 -24.08 16.60 11.90
N VAL A 362 -25.09 15.77 12.22
CA VAL A 362 -25.75 14.91 11.21
C VAL A 362 -27.09 15.49 10.77
N HIS A 363 -27.27 15.69 9.47
CA HIS A 363 -28.52 16.21 8.90
C HIS A 363 -29.04 15.35 7.76
N HIS A 364 -30.30 14.93 7.86
CA HIS A 364 -30.86 13.92 6.97
C HIS A 364 -31.62 14.56 5.80
N ILE A 365 -31.39 14.02 4.59
CA ILE A 365 -32.16 14.35 3.40
C ILE A 365 -32.75 13.06 2.82
N GLY A 366 -34.06 13.06 2.59
CA GLY A 366 -34.79 11.94 1.99
C GLY A 366 -35.17 12.25 0.55
N MET A 367 -34.67 11.42 -0.36
CA MET A 367 -34.94 11.51 -1.80
C MET A 367 -35.35 10.15 -2.34
N TYR A 368 -36.28 10.11 -3.27
CA TYR A 368 -36.52 8.94 -4.14
C TYR A 368 -36.60 9.40 -5.60
N ARG A 369 -36.52 8.47 -6.55
CA ARG A 369 -36.63 8.79 -7.98
C ARG A 369 -38.07 8.56 -8.46
N SER A 370 -38.63 9.52 -9.18
CA SER A 370 -39.90 9.35 -9.90
C SER A 370 -39.74 8.27 -10.98
N LYS A 371 -40.74 7.39 -11.09
CA LYS A 371 -40.72 6.24 -12.02
C LYS A 371 -40.69 6.66 -13.49
N ASP A 372 -41.45 7.69 -13.85
CA ASP A 372 -41.61 8.11 -15.26
C ASP A 372 -40.47 9.01 -15.74
N SER A 373 -39.92 9.83 -14.84
CA SER A 373 -38.98 10.89 -15.21
C SER A 373 -37.56 10.66 -14.72
N LEU A 374 -37.34 9.68 -13.83
CA LEU A 374 -36.10 9.47 -13.06
C LEU A 374 -35.65 10.72 -12.27
N LEU A 375 -36.50 11.73 -12.14
CA LEU A 375 -36.21 12.95 -11.41
C LEU A 375 -36.27 12.71 -9.90
N PRO A 376 -35.38 13.33 -9.12
CA PRO A 376 -35.39 13.20 -7.67
C PRO A 376 -36.58 13.96 -7.06
N ILE A 377 -37.37 13.27 -6.24
CA ILE A 377 -38.42 13.85 -5.41
C ILE A 377 -37.96 13.83 -3.95
N GLN A 378 -37.94 15.01 -3.34
CA GLN A 378 -37.62 15.18 -1.93
C GLN A 378 -38.85 14.91 -1.08
N TYR A 379 -38.73 13.99 -0.12
CA TYR A 379 -39.78 13.69 0.86
C TYR A 379 -39.40 14.09 2.29
N TYR A 380 -38.12 14.36 2.56
CA TYR A 380 -37.64 14.76 3.88
C TYR A 380 -36.41 15.67 3.77
N ASN A 381 -36.32 16.71 4.60
CA ASN A 381 -35.14 17.54 4.75
C ASN A 381 -35.13 18.15 6.16
N LYS A 382 -34.05 17.91 6.90
CA LYS A 382 -33.87 18.42 8.27
C LYS A 382 -32.59 19.24 8.41
N LEU A 383 -32.28 20.05 7.40
CA LEU A 383 -31.25 21.08 7.52
C LEU A 383 -31.73 22.22 8.44
N PRO A 384 -30.89 22.69 9.38
CA PRO A 384 -31.23 23.84 10.24
C PRO A 384 -31.34 25.13 9.41
N ARG A 385 -32.25 26.04 9.79
CA ARG A 385 -32.50 27.27 9.01
C ARG A 385 -31.47 28.36 9.24
N ASP A 386 -30.90 28.44 10.44
CA ASP A 386 -30.13 29.62 10.90
C ASP A 386 -28.62 29.34 11.03
N LYS A 387 -28.18 28.11 10.73
CA LYS A 387 -26.78 27.67 10.86
C LYS A 387 -26.43 26.81 9.64
N SER A 388 -25.30 27.09 9.01
CA SER A 388 -24.70 26.23 7.98
C SER A 388 -23.42 25.57 8.50
N CYS A 389 -22.62 24.99 7.61
CA CYS A 389 -21.34 24.36 7.93
C CYS A 389 -20.22 24.86 7.01
N ASP A 390 -18.98 24.68 7.44
CA ASP A 390 -17.81 24.94 6.62
C ASP A 390 -17.62 23.81 5.59
N VAL A 391 -17.83 22.56 6.02
CA VAL A 391 -17.69 21.37 5.16
C VAL A 391 -18.89 20.45 5.33
N ALA A 392 -19.57 20.15 4.21
CA ALA A 392 -20.63 19.15 4.15
C ALA A 392 -20.13 17.88 3.46
N TYR A 393 -20.14 16.76 4.17
CA TYR A 393 -19.90 15.43 3.60
C TYR A 393 -21.22 14.77 3.20
N VAL A 394 -21.49 14.64 1.91
CA VAL A 394 -22.66 13.94 1.38
C VAL A 394 -22.37 12.45 1.32
N LEU A 395 -23.20 11.65 1.97
CA LEU A 395 -23.01 10.21 2.09
C LEU A 395 -24.06 9.48 1.25
N ASP A 396 -23.62 8.82 0.18
CA ASP A 396 -24.46 7.98 -0.66
C ASP A 396 -23.61 6.85 -1.28
N PRO A 397 -23.90 5.55 -1.00
CA PRO A 397 -23.06 4.46 -1.47
C PRO A 397 -22.92 4.37 -2.99
N MET A 398 -23.86 4.96 -3.75
CA MET A 398 -23.84 4.85 -5.21
C MET A 398 -24.15 6.16 -5.97
N ILE A 399 -23.32 6.48 -6.96
CA ILE A 399 -23.58 7.55 -7.93
C ILE A 399 -23.86 6.95 -9.32
N ALA A 400 -25.14 6.67 -9.60
CA ALA A 400 -25.56 6.15 -10.90
C ALA A 400 -25.73 7.28 -11.93
N THR A 401 -26.93 7.85 -12.09
CA THR A 401 -27.22 8.95 -13.04
C THR A 401 -26.82 10.33 -12.51
N ALA A 402 -26.33 10.43 -11.28
CA ALA A 402 -26.09 11.65 -10.52
C ALA A 402 -27.30 12.58 -10.30
N GLY A 403 -28.53 12.22 -10.71
CA GLY A 403 -29.71 13.08 -10.55
C GLY A 403 -30.00 13.44 -9.09
N THR A 404 -30.04 12.43 -8.20
CA THR A 404 -30.28 12.62 -6.77
C THR A 404 -29.19 13.50 -6.13
N ILE A 405 -27.93 13.17 -6.38
CA ILE A 405 -26.82 13.85 -5.70
C ILE A 405 -26.66 15.30 -6.19
N THR A 406 -26.93 15.56 -7.46
CA THR A 406 -26.96 16.92 -8.02
C THR A 406 -28.04 17.77 -7.33
N ALA A 407 -29.24 17.22 -7.12
CA ALA A 407 -30.30 17.93 -6.40
C ALA A 407 -29.94 18.22 -4.93
N VAL A 408 -29.25 17.28 -4.26
CA VAL A 408 -28.76 17.47 -2.89
C VAL A 408 -27.68 18.54 -2.83
N VAL A 409 -26.68 18.49 -3.72
CA VAL A 409 -25.63 19.52 -3.80
C VAL A 409 -26.24 20.91 -4.00
N ALA A 410 -27.20 21.05 -4.91
CA ALA A 410 -27.89 22.32 -5.12
C ALA A 410 -28.62 22.82 -3.86
N GLN A 411 -29.17 21.92 -3.04
CA GLN A 411 -29.78 22.29 -1.75
C GLN A 411 -28.74 22.71 -0.72
N LEU A 412 -27.61 22.02 -0.63
CA LEU A 412 -26.54 22.35 0.32
C LEU A 412 -25.89 23.69 -0.01
N LYS A 413 -25.73 24.01 -1.30
CA LYS A 413 -25.29 25.35 -1.73
C LYS A 413 -26.30 26.42 -1.33
N LYS A 414 -27.60 26.17 -1.49
CA LYS A 414 -28.66 27.10 -1.03
C LYS A 414 -28.70 27.23 0.50
N TRP A 415 -28.38 26.17 1.22
CA TRP A 415 -28.27 26.16 2.67
C TRP A 415 -27.05 26.93 3.17
N GLY A 416 -26.04 27.14 2.32
CA GLY A 416 -24.85 27.92 2.62
C GLY A 416 -23.66 27.10 3.11
N ALA A 417 -23.58 25.82 2.74
CA ALA A 417 -22.37 25.02 2.92
C ALA A 417 -21.23 25.59 2.06
N LYS A 418 -20.06 25.86 2.65
CA LYS A 418 -18.94 26.50 1.94
C LYS A 418 -18.18 25.51 1.05
N LYS A 419 -17.90 24.31 1.56
CA LYS A 419 -17.30 23.19 0.83
C LYS A 419 -18.25 22.00 0.87
N ILE A 420 -18.38 21.32 -0.27
CA ILE A 420 -19.19 20.10 -0.38
C ILE A 420 -18.31 18.99 -0.91
N HIS A 421 -18.25 17.88 -0.18
CA HIS A 421 -17.49 16.69 -0.52
C HIS A 421 -18.43 15.50 -0.52
N ILE A 422 -18.46 14.75 -1.61
CA ILE A 422 -19.29 13.56 -1.76
C ILE A 422 -18.45 12.32 -1.49
N ILE A 423 -18.94 11.43 -0.64
CA ILE A 423 -18.33 10.14 -0.35
C ILE A 423 -19.26 9.04 -0.88
N SER A 424 -18.73 8.20 -1.79
CA SER A 424 -19.47 7.12 -2.40
C SER A 424 -18.61 5.87 -2.55
N VAL A 425 -19.21 4.68 -2.56
CA VAL A 425 -18.45 3.44 -2.79
C VAL A 425 -18.29 3.20 -4.29
N LEU A 426 -19.37 3.35 -5.05
CA LEU A 426 -19.40 3.05 -6.48
C LEU A 426 -20.02 4.18 -7.27
N ALA A 427 -19.36 4.61 -8.33
CA ALA A 427 -19.94 5.56 -9.27
C ALA A 427 -19.94 5.01 -10.70
N SER A 428 -20.83 5.53 -11.54
CA SER A 428 -20.70 5.35 -12.98
C SER A 428 -19.95 6.52 -13.58
N LYS A 429 -19.16 6.26 -14.64
CA LYS A 429 -18.46 7.30 -15.40
C LYS A 429 -19.40 8.40 -15.90
N ALA A 430 -20.56 8.01 -16.42
CA ALA A 430 -21.59 8.95 -16.88
C ALA A 430 -22.16 9.82 -15.74
N GLY A 431 -22.35 9.25 -14.55
CA GLY A 431 -22.79 9.97 -13.36
C GLY A 431 -21.77 11.01 -12.90
N LEU A 432 -20.50 10.64 -12.82
CA LEU A 432 -19.42 11.56 -12.42
C LEU A 432 -19.24 12.69 -13.42
N GLN A 433 -19.26 12.38 -14.73
CA GLN A 433 -19.21 13.40 -15.78
C GLN A 433 -20.36 14.39 -15.63
N LYS A 434 -21.59 13.89 -15.42
CA LYS A 434 -22.76 14.75 -15.26
C LYS A 434 -22.66 15.64 -14.03
N LEU A 435 -22.18 15.09 -12.92
CA LEU A 435 -21.98 15.84 -11.69
C LEU A 435 -20.92 16.92 -11.87
N GLN A 436 -19.80 16.61 -12.51
CA GLN A 436 -18.71 17.55 -12.78
C GLN A 436 -19.16 18.68 -13.72
N GLU A 437 -19.99 18.40 -14.72
CA GLU A 437 -20.58 19.43 -15.59
C GLU A 437 -21.45 20.43 -14.82
N VAL A 438 -22.29 19.93 -13.90
CA VAL A 438 -23.27 20.76 -13.20
C VAL A 438 -22.68 21.45 -11.97
N HIS A 439 -21.72 20.80 -11.31
CA HIS A 439 -21.09 21.22 -10.06
C HIS A 439 -19.57 20.94 -10.11
N PRO A 440 -18.79 21.70 -10.89
CA PRO A 440 -17.34 21.49 -11.01
C PRO A 440 -16.54 21.79 -9.73
N ASP A 441 -17.18 22.40 -8.73
CA ASP A 441 -16.63 22.85 -7.46
C ASP A 441 -16.80 21.84 -6.32
N VAL A 442 -17.40 20.67 -6.56
CA VAL A 442 -17.53 19.62 -5.54
C VAL A 442 -16.43 18.58 -5.67
N HIS A 443 -15.95 18.10 -4.53
CA HIS A 443 -15.02 16.97 -4.48
C HIS A 443 -15.78 15.66 -4.34
N VAL A 444 -15.28 14.60 -4.97
CA VAL A 444 -15.85 13.25 -4.88
C VAL A 444 -14.72 12.31 -4.50
N THR A 445 -14.89 11.58 -3.39
CA THR A 445 -14.05 10.43 -3.06
C THR A 445 -14.87 9.18 -3.31
N VAL A 446 -14.35 8.30 -4.17
CA VAL A 446 -15.03 7.06 -4.58
C VAL A 446 -14.05 5.91 -4.65
N THR A 447 -14.49 4.70 -4.27
CA THR A 447 -13.65 3.50 -4.35
C THR A 447 -13.47 3.02 -5.79
N GLU A 448 -14.56 2.94 -6.57
CA GLU A 448 -14.52 2.39 -7.92
C GLU A 448 -15.44 3.14 -8.89
N VAL A 449 -15.05 3.17 -10.17
CA VAL A 449 -15.81 3.81 -11.24
C VAL A 449 -16.11 2.81 -12.36
N ASP A 450 -17.36 2.38 -12.46
CA ASP A 450 -17.82 1.49 -13.53
C ASP A 450 -18.12 2.29 -14.81
N ASP A 451 -17.76 1.72 -15.96
CA ASP A 451 -17.95 2.35 -17.28
C ASP A 451 -19.41 2.34 -17.74
N ILE A 452 -20.17 1.28 -17.44
CA ILE A 452 -21.47 1.03 -18.06
C ILE A 452 -22.61 1.47 -17.14
N LEU A 453 -23.50 2.31 -17.66
CA LEU A 453 -24.79 2.65 -17.07
C LEU A 453 -25.90 2.17 -18.01
N SER A 454 -26.81 1.34 -17.51
CA SER A 454 -27.95 0.85 -18.28
C SER A 454 -28.96 1.98 -18.59
N LYS A 455 -29.88 1.73 -19.52
CA LYS A 455 -30.97 2.67 -19.84
C LYS A 455 -31.89 2.95 -18.65
N ASP A 456 -32.00 1.99 -17.74
CA ASP A 456 -32.81 2.08 -16.52
C ASP A 456 -32.05 2.75 -15.37
N GLY A 457 -30.82 3.25 -15.62
CA GLY A 457 -30.01 3.94 -14.64
C GLY A 457 -29.34 3.03 -13.60
N ILE A 458 -29.05 1.78 -13.99
CA ILE A 458 -28.35 0.78 -13.18
C ILE A 458 -26.88 0.71 -13.61
N ILE A 459 -25.96 0.75 -12.64
CA ILE A 459 -24.52 0.62 -12.89
C ILE A 459 -24.18 -0.85 -13.21
N ILE A 460 -23.32 -1.12 -14.19
CA ILE A 460 -22.90 -2.47 -14.61
C ILE A 460 -21.35 -2.54 -14.62
N PRO A 461 -20.71 -3.54 -13.98
CA PRO A 461 -21.32 -4.67 -13.26
C PRO A 461 -22.08 -4.29 -11.97
N GLY A 462 -21.84 -3.11 -11.41
CA GLY A 462 -22.67 -2.58 -10.31
C GLY A 462 -22.60 -3.39 -9.01
N LEU A 463 -23.51 -3.06 -8.08
CA LEU A 463 -23.75 -3.80 -6.84
C LEU A 463 -25.24 -4.00 -6.51
N GLY A 464 -26.13 -3.72 -7.47
CA GLY A 464 -27.58 -3.71 -7.27
C GLY A 464 -28.08 -2.49 -6.49
N ASP A 465 -29.21 -2.60 -5.80
CA ASP A 465 -29.76 -1.52 -4.96
C ASP A 465 -29.16 -1.58 -3.54
N ALA A 466 -28.26 -0.65 -3.22
CA ALA A 466 -27.60 -0.58 -1.91
C ALA A 466 -28.60 -0.50 -0.75
N GLY A 467 -29.70 0.25 -0.87
CA GLY A 467 -30.69 0.40 0.19
C GLY A 467 -31.41 -0.91 0.51
N ASN A 468 -31.82 -1.65 -0.52
CA ASN A 468 -32.47 -2.95 -0.38
C ASN A 468 -31.50 -3.98 0.21
N ARG A 469 -30.23 -3.95 -0.20
CA ARG A 469 -29.19 -4.85 0.33
C ARG A 469 -28.83 -4.56 1.78
N LEU A 470 -28.82 -3.28 2.18
CA LEU A 470 -28.59 -2.88 3.57
C LEU A 470 -29.72 -3.31 4.51
N TYR A 471 -30.98 -3.16 4.07
CA TYR A 471 -32.14 -3.25 4.97
C TYR A 471 -33.08 -4.41 4.69
N LYS A 472 -32.74 -5.28 3.72
CA LYS A 472 -33.57 -6.42 3.29
C LYS A 472 -35.01 -5.99 2.96
N THR A 473 -35.16 -4.86 2.27
CA THR A 473 -36.47 -4.43 1.76
C THR A 473 -36.73 -5.04 0.39
N PRO A 474 -37.98 -5.44 0.09
CA PRO A 474 -38.31 -6.00 -1.21
C PRO A 474 -38.00 -4.98 -2.31
N THR A 475 -37.60 -5.48 -3.48
CA THR A 475 -37.78 -4.73 -4.71
C THR A 475 -39.29 -4.66 -4.91
N ILE A 476 -39.89 -3.54 -4.50
CA ILE A 476 -41.33 -3.34 -4.64
C ILE A 476 -41.58 -3.24 -6.15
N ASP A 477 -42.37 -4.16 -6.70
CA ASP A 477 -42.84 -4.03 -8.08
C ASP A 477 -43.55 -2.68 -8.22
N GLN A 478 -43.32 -2.06 -9.38
CA GLN A 478 -43.55 -0.64 -9.66
C GLN A 478 -45.00 -0.13 -9.45
N ASP A 479 -45.95 -0.95 -9.01
CA ASP A 479 -47.33 -0.56 -8.70
C ASP A 479 -47.60 -0.31 -7.21
N ASP A 480 -46.74 -0.79 -6.30
CA ASP A 480 -47.07 -0.79 -4.86
C ASP A 480 -46.53 0.43 -4.07
N ASP A 481 -45.51 1.15 -4.58
CA ASP A 481 -45.04 2.40 -3.93
C ASP A 481 -46.11 3.51 -3.92
N GLU A 482 -46.96 3.59 -4.96
CA GLU A 482 -48.02 4.60 -5.03
C GLU A 482 -49.11 4.34 -3.99
N LYS A 483 -49.38 3.07 -3.65
CA LYS A 483 -50.32 2.70 -2.59
C LYS A 483 -49.77 2.97 -1.19
N LEU A 484 -48.46 2.89 -0.99
CA LEU A 484 -47.81 3.19 0.28
C LEU A 484 -47.64 4.69 0.52
N LEU A 485 -47.45 5.48 -0.54
CA LEU A 485 -47.20 6.92 -0.48
C LEU A 485 -48.46 7.77 -0.74
N SER A 486 -49.56 7.20 -1.25
CA SER A 486 -50.83 7.92 -1.38
C SER A 486 -51.56 8.00 -0.03
N PRO A 487 -51.89 9.20 0.47
CA PRO A 487 -52.72 9.33 1.66
C PRO A 487 -54.18 9.02 1.28
N SER A 488 -54.58 7.75 1.22
CA SER A 488 -56.00 7.42 1.04
C SER A 488 -56.49 6.23 1.89
N LYS A 489 -57.42 6.58 2.80
CA LYS A 489 -58.52 5.77 3.34
C LYS A 489 -58.19 4.57 4.25
N ARG A 490 -57.46 4.78 5.35
CA ARG A 490 -57.74 3.99 6.57
C ARG A 490 -59.03 4.55 7.21
N LYS A 491 -60.17 3.93 6.88
CA LYS A 491 -61.40 4.08 7.68
C LYS A 491 -61.05 3.73 9.12
N ARG A 492 -61.10 4.73 10.01
CA ARG A 492 -61.13 4.55 11.46
C ARG A 492 -62.41 3.78 11.80
N THR A 493 -62.31 2.47 11.98
CA THR A 493 -63.24 1.73 12.84
C THR A 493 -62.64 1.71 14.23
N LEU A 494 -62.97 2.75 15.01
CA LEU A 494 -62.98 2.65 16.46
C LEU A 494 -64.28 1.92 16.80
N SER A 495 -64.19 0.63 17.12
CA SER A 495 -65.24 -0.07 17.87
C SER A 495 -64.85 -0.08 19.35
N LYS A 496 -65.87 0.17 20.16
CA LYS A 496 -65.90 0.54 21.58
C LYS A 496 -65.20 -0.43 22.53
#